data_AF-A0A3M4B035-F1
#
_entry.id   AF-A0A3M4B035-F1
#
_cell.length_a   1.000
_cell.length_b   1.000
_cell.length_c   1.000
_cell.angle_alpha   90.00
_cell.angle_beta   90.00
_cell.angle_gamma   90.00
#
_symmetry.space_group_name_H-M   'P 1'
#
loop_
_entity.id
_entity.type
_entity.pdbx_description
1 polymer ?
#
loop_
_entity_poly.entity_id
_entity_poly.type
_entity_poly.pdbx_seq_one_letter_code
_entity_poly.pdbx_strand_id
1 'polypeptide(L)' 'MPGEATGDAGHILPDEDFFMMFDWWADKTPPQCIDITPKRWSTLDIYLDGSGKIDIAKTDPYVIARLKQCPGRPDPFRP' A
#
# COMPACT_ATOMS: atom_id res chain seq x y z
N MET A 1 9.67 20.14 4.81
CA MET A 1 9.99 19.27 5.98
C MET A 1 9.83 17.82 5.52
N PRO A 2 10.48 16.80 6.10
CA PRO A 2 10.09 15.41 5.83
C PRO A 2 8.65 15.22 6.32
N GLY A 3 7.72 14.83 5.43
CA GLY A 3 6.28 14.72 5.76
C GLY A 3 5.34 15.51 4.85
N GLU A 4 5.65 15.64 3.57
CA GLU A 4 4.68 16.18 2.60
C GLU A 4 3.68 15.08 2.24
N ALA A 5 2.39 15.36 2.38
CA ALA A 5 1.33 14.49 1.87
C ALA A 5 1.07 14.85 0.40
N THR A 6 1.28 13.90 -0.51
CA THR A 6 0.79 14.03 -1.89
C THR A 6 -0.54 13.29 -1.98
N GLY A 7 -1.55 13.93 -2.55
CA GLY A 7 -2.88 13.36 -2.69
C GLY A 7 -3.46 13.74 -4.05
N ASP A 8 -4.08 12.77 -4.70
CA ASP A 8 -4.89 13.00 -5.89
C ASP A 8 -6.34 12.63 -5.59
N ALA A 9 -7.29 13.41 -6.12
CA ALA A 9 -8.72 13.23 -5.90
C ALA A 9 -9.39 12.98 -7.26
N GLY A 10 -9.63 11.70 -7.57
CA GLY A 10 -10.32 11.27 -8.78
C GLY A 10 -11.66 10.61 -8.49
N HIS A 11 -12.62 10.74 -9.42
CA HIS A 11 -13.80 9.89 -9.44
C HIS A 11 -13.43 8.48 -9.90
N ILE A 12 -13.04 7.66 -8.95
CA ILE A 12 -12.88 6.23 -9.14
C ILE A 12 -14.26 5.60 -9.00
N LEU A 13 -14.79 5.00 -10.06
CA LEU A 13 -16.02 4.20 -10.05
C LEU A 13 -15.62 2.73 -9.89
N PRO A 14 -15.57 2.18 -8.67
CA PRO A 14 -15.12 0.82 -8.46
C PRO A 14 -16.22 -0.14 -8.90
N ASP A 15 -15.90 -1.10 -9.76
CA ASP A 15 -16.68 -2.33 -9.96
C ASP A 15 -16.09 -3.48 -9.12
N GLU A 16 -16.60 -4.70 -9.30
CA GLU A 16 -16.18 -5.87 -8.52
C GLU A 16 -14.74 -6.29 -8.79
N ASP A 17 -14.18 -5.92 -9.94
CA ASP A 17 -12.81 -6.22 -10.36
C ASP A 17 -11.85 -5.06 -10.09
N PHE A 18 -12.33 -3.98 -9.47
CA PHE A 18 -11.53 -2.80 -9.20
C PHE A 18 -10.47 -3.05 -8.12
N PHE A 19 -9.22 -2.72 -8.46
CA PHE A 19 -8.10 -2.69 -7.52
C PHE A 19 -7.29 -1.40 -7.71
N MET A 20 -6.56 -1.02 -6.67
CA MET A 20 -5.57 0.05 -6.75
C MET A 20 -4.19 -0.55 -6.61
N MET A 21 -3.27 -0.18 -7.50
CA MET A 21 -1.86 -0.52 -7.36
C MET A 21 -1.14 0.67 -6.76
N PHE A 22 -0.34 0.43 -5.72
CA PHE A 22 0.47 1.47 -5.09
C PHE A 22 1.95 1.06 -5.15
N ASP A 23 2.74 1.84 -5.89
CA ASP A 23 4.19 1.68 -6.00
C ASP A 23 4.90 2.73 -5.14
N TRP A 24 5.96 2.33 -4.44
CA TRP A 24 6.83 3.26 -3.74
C TRP A 24 8.29 2.85 -3.76
N TRP A 25 9.15 3.83 -3.49
CA TRP A 25 10.61 3.67 -3.43
C TRP A 25 11.11 4.18 -2.09
N ALA A 26 12.06 3.45 -1.50
CA ALA A 26 12.80 3.89 -0.32
C ALA A 26 14.30 3.72 -0.58
N ASP A 27 15.14 4.56 0.02
CA ASP A 27 16.56 4.72 -0.34
C ASP A 27 17.34 3.41 -0.49
N LYS A 28 17.12 2.45 0.43
CA LYS A 28 17.88 1.19 0.50
C LYS A 28 17.05 -0.03 0.12
N THR A 29 15.89 0.20 -0.47
CA THR A 29 14.88 -0.84 -0.66
C THR A 29 14.53 -0.92 -2.12
N PRO A 30 14.53 -2.13 -2.70
CA PRO A 30 14.02 -2.31 -4.05
C PRO A 30 12.60 -1.70 -4.16
N PRO A 31 12.20 -1.24 -5.36
CA PRO A 31 10.86 -0.72 -5.59
C PRO A 31 9.81 -1.71 -5.06
N GLN A 32 8.92 -1.21 -4.21
CA GLN A 32 7.86 -1.99 -3.59
C GLN A 32 6.54 -1.72 -4.29
N CYS A 33 5.65 -2.71 -4.25
CA CYS A 33 4.35 -2.64 -4.90
C CYS A 33 3.34 -3.49 -4.14
N ILE A 34 2.13 -2.95 -3.99
CA ILE A 34 0.96 -3.69 -3.52
C ILE A 34 -0.25 -3.44 -4.40
N ASP A 35 -1.03 -4.50 -4.59
CA ASP A 35 -2.40 -4.41 -5.05
C ASP A 35 -3.31 -4.30 -3.82
N ILE A 36 -4.21 -3.34 -3.86
CA ILE A 36 -5.14 -3.00 -2.80
C ILE A 36 -6.55 -3.29 -3.32
N THR A 37 -7.32 -4.09 -2.58
CA THR A 37 -8.75 -4.25 -2.81
C THR A 37 -9.51 -3.24 -1.94
N PRO A 38 -9.94 -2.08 -2.48
CA PRO A 38 -10.64 -1.09 -1.68
C PRO A 38 -12.06 -1.52 -1.38
N LYS A 39 -12.58 -1.04 -0.24
CA LYS A 39 -14.03 -0.99 -0.03
C LYS A 39 -14.51 0.44 -0.18
N ARG A 40 -15.74 0.56 -0.66
CA ARG A 40 -16.42 1.85 -0.79
C ARG A 40 -16.41 2.58 0.56
N TRP A 41 -16.01 3.85 0.54
CA TRP A 41 -16.01 4.75 1.70
C TRP A 41 -15.09 4.35 2.87
N SER A 42 -14.02 3.57 2.64
CA SER A 42 -13.02 3.28 3.68
C SER A 42 -11.67 3.95 3.40
N THR A 43 -11.16 4.70 4.37
CA THR A 43 -9.74 5.07 4.44
C THR A 43 -8.93 3.83 4.83
N LEU A 44 -7.77 3.64 4.20
CA LEU A 44 -6.83 2.56 4.50
C LEU A 44 -5.48 3.19 4.87
N ASP A 45 -5.09 3.04 6.13
CA ASP A 45 -3.80 3.52 6.62
C ASP A 45 -2.77 2.39 6.52
N ILE A 46 -1.72 2.60 5.72
CA ILE A 46 -0.63 1.64 5.49
C ILE A 46 0.66 2.28 5.99
N TYR A 47 1.31 1.65 6.95
CA TYR A 47 2.54 2.17 7.55
C TYR A 47 3.76 1.46 6.98
N LEU A 48 4.82 2.21 6.73
CA LEU A 48 6.12 1.66 6.32
C LEU A 48 7.10 1.65 7.50
N ASP A 49 7.89 0.60 7.59
CA ASP A 49 8.97 0.48 8.57
C ASP A 49 10.22 1.28 8.13
N GLY A 50 11.26 1.26 8.97
CA GLY A 50 12.52 1.97 8.68
C GLY A 50 13.28 1.44 7.46
N SER A 51 12.89 0.27 6.93
CA SER A 51 13.41 -0.33 5.69
C SER A 51 12.48 -0.09 4.50
N GLY A 52 11.42 0.72 4.63
CA GLY A 52 10.47 0.98 3.55
C GLY A 52 9.61 -0.23 3.17
N LYS A 53 9.51 -1.24 4.03
CA LYS A 53 8.57 -2.37 3.90
C LYS A 53 7.32 -2.09 4.72
N ILE A 54 6.25 -2.85 4.55
CA ILE A 54 5.02 -2.67 5.33
C ILE A 54 5.28 -3.05 6.79
N ASP A 55 5.03 -2.11 7.71
CA ASP A 55 5.07 -2.34 9.14
C ASP A 55 3.80 -3.08 9.56
N ILE A 56 3.87 -4.41 9.59
CA ILE A 56 2.75 -5.29 9.97
C ILE A 56 2.36 -5.16 11.45
N ALA A 57 3.21 -4.56 12.28
CA ALA A 57 2.91 -4.32 13.70
C ALA A 57 2.08 -3.04 13.90
N LYS A 58 2.19 -2.06 12.99
CA LYS A 58 1.43 -0.80 13.02
C LYS A 58 0.24 -0.78 12.07
N THR A 59 0.30 -1.52 10.98
CA THR A 59 -0.80 -1.60 10.01
C THR A 59 -1.88 -2.53 10.55
N ASP A 60 -3.14 -2.07 10.53
CA ASP A 60 -4.26 -2.84 11.05
C ASP A 60 -4.38 -4.20 10.30
N PRO A 61 -4.57 -5.34 11.01
CA PRO A 61 -4.68 -6.66 10.37
C PRO A 61 -5.77 -6.75 9.30
N TYR A 62 -6.87 -6.01 9.45
CA TYR A 62 -7.94 -5.92 8.44
C TYR A 62 -7.51 -5.15 7.19
N VAL A 63 -6.62 -4.16 7.33
CA VAL A 63 -5.99 -3.49 6.19
C VAL A 63 -5.04 -4.47 5.51
N ILE A 64 -4.16 -5.14 6.25
CA ILE A 64 -3.20 -6.13 5.71
C ILE A 64 -3.91 -7.22 4.90
N ALA A 65 -5.05 -7.73 5.37
CA ALA A 65 -5.83 -8.76 4.67
C ALA A 65 -6.34 -8.33 3.27
N ARG A 66 -6.30 -7.03 2.97
CA ARG A 66 -6.69 -6.46 1.67
C ARG A 66 -5.52 -6.12 0.75
N LEU A 67 -4.29 -6.25 1.26
CA LEU A 67 -3.08 -5.96 0.51
C LEU A 67 -2.56 -7.28 -0.09
N LYS A 68 -2.17 -7.23 -1.35
CA LYS A 68 -1.50 -8.34 -2.04
C LYS A 68 -0.19 -7.85 -2.61
N GLN A 69 0.83 -8.71 -2.54
CA GLN A 69 2.09 -8.48 -3.24
C GLN A 69 1.84 -8.49 -4.75
N CYS A 70 2.40 -7.51 -5.46
CA CYS A 70 2.35 -7.48 -6.91
C CYS A 70 3.17 -8.65 -7.52
N PRO A 71 2.70 -9.29 -8.60
CA PRO A 71 3.41 -10.39 -9.25
C PRO A 71 4.83 -10.02 -9.68
N GLY A 72 5.81 -10.87 -9.37
CA GLY A 72 7.22 -10.67 -9.78
C GLY A 72 7.97 -9.56 -9.02
N ARG A 73 7.37 -8.95 -8.01
CA ARG A 73 8.01 -7.95 -7.13
C ARG A 73 8.54 -8.60 -5.84
N PRO A 74 9.47 -7.95 -5.12
CA PRO A 74 9.88 -8.38 -3.78
C PRO A 74 8.69 -8.44 -2.82
N ASP A 75 8.75 -9.30 -1.81
CA ASP A 75 7.73 -9.41 -0.77
C ASP A 75 7.74 -8.14 0.10
N PRO A 76 6.63 -7.35 0.12
CA PRO A 76 6.56 -6.10 0.88
C PRO A 76 6.24 -6.31 2.36
N PHE A 77 5.89 -7.52 2.80
CA PHE A 77 5.48 -7.83 4.17
C PHE A 77 6.58 -8.49 5.02
N ARG A 78 7.58 -9.12 4.37
CA ARG A 78 8.63 -9.87 5.06
C ARG A 78 9.99 -9.16 5.00
N PRO A 79 10.81 -9.24 6.07
CA PRO A 79 12.19 -8.73 6.08
C PRO A 79 13.08 -9.32 4.98
#